data_AF-A0A091BFL9-F1
#
_entry.id   AF-A0A091BFL9-F1
#
_cell.length_a   1.000
_cell.length_b   1.000
_cell.length_c   1.000
_cell.angle_alpha   90.00
_cell.angle_beta   90.00
_cell.angle_gamma   90.00
#
_symmetry.space_group_name_H-M   'P 1'
#
loop_
_entity.id
_entity.type
_entity.pdbx_description
1 polymer ?
#
loop_
_entity_poly.entity_id
_entity_poly.type
_entity_poly.pdbx_seq_one_letter_code
_entity_poly.pdbx_strand_id
1 'polypeptide(L)' 'MNEPVRPLLIVVSGMSGSGKSVALHTLEDLDFFCTDNLPAELLPRFVTAIGG' A
#
# COMPACT_ATOMS: atom_id res chain seq x y z
N MET A 1 -11.07 24.98 7.70
CA MET A 1 -11.47 23.58 7.94
C MET A 1 -10.56 22.72 7.10
N ASN A 2 -9.63 21.98 7.70
CA ASN A 2 -8.82 21.00 6.97
C ASN A 2 -9.40 19.64 7.35
N GLU A 3 -10.11 18.98 6.43
CA GLU A 3 -10.51 17.60 6.69
C GLU A 3 -9.26 16.73 6.75
N PRO A 4 -9.19 15.74 7.66
CA PRO A 4 -8.10 14.79 7.65
C PRO A 4 -8.13 14.02 6.33
N VAL A 5 -7.05 14.15 5.55
CA VAL A 5 -6.84 13.33 4.37
C VAL A 5 -6.79 11.87 4.85
N ARG A 6 -7.72 11.05 4.36
CA ARG A 6 -7.71 9.61 4.62
C ARG A 6 -7.01 8.94 3.45
N PRO A 7 -5.73 8.56 3.56
CA PRO A 7 -5.04 7.88 2.47
C PRO A 7 -5.74 6.54 2.19
N LEU A 8 -5.86 6.21 0.91
CA LEU A 8 -6.35 4.91 0.47
C LEU A 8 -5.26 3.86 0.71
N LEU A 9 -5.55 2.86 1.55
CA LEU A 9 -4.67 1.72 1.78
C LEU A 9 -5.23 0.49 1.06
N ILE A 10 -4.43 -0.09 0.17
CA ILE A 10 -4.75 -1.35 -0.52
C ILE A 10 -3.83 -2.44 0.02
N VAL A 11 -4.42 -3.56 0.46
CA VAL A 11 -3.69 -4.75 0.91
C VAL A 11 -3.81 -5.84 -0.13
N VAL A 12 -2.69 -6.16 -0.79
CA VAL A 12 -2.61 -7.26 -1.75
C VAL A 12 -2.17 -8.53 -1.02
N SER A 13 -3.00 -9.56 -1.04
CA SER A 13 -2.72 -10.87 -0.42
C SER A 13 -3.05 -12.01 -1.37
N GLY A 14 -2.59 -13.22 -1.04
CA GLY A 14 -2.77 -14.42 -1.87
C GLY A 14 -1.63 -15.42 -1.71
N MET A 15 -1.85 -16.65 -2.19
CA MET A 15 -0.85 -17.72 -2.15
C MET A 15 0.36 -17.42 -3.05
N SER A 16 1.46 -18.17 -2.89
CA SER A 16 2.58 -18.09 -3.83
C SER A 16 2.11 -18.41 -5.25
N GLY A 17 2.54 -17.63 -6.23
CA GLY A 17 2.12 -17.77 -7.63
C GLY A 17 0.75 -17.17 -7.99
N SER A 18 -0.02 -16.61 -7.04
CA SER A 18 -1.35 -16.04 -7.31
C SER A 18 -1.34 -14.68 -8.04
N GLY A 19 -0.18 -14.18 -8.47
CA GLY A 19 -0.06 -12.92 -9.20
C GLY A 19 0.07 -11.65 -8.35
N LYS A 20 0.39 -11.73 -7.06
CA LYS A 20 0.57 -10.54 -6.19
C LYS A 20 1.54 -9.50 -6.77
N SER A 21 2.69 -9.95 -7.30
CA SER A 21 3.68 -9.05 -7.91
C SER A 21 3.12 -8.34 -9.15
N VAL A 22 2.32 -9.03 -9.97
CA VAL A 22 1.64 -8.42 -11.12
C VAL A 22 0.66 -7.35 -10.65
N ALA A 23 -0.13 -7.64 -9.60
CA ALA A 23 -1.05 -6.67 -9.03
C ALA A 23 -0.32 -5.43 -8.46
N LEU A 24 0.81 -5.61 -7.76
CA LEU A 24 1.63 -4.50 -7.27
C LEU A 24 2.17 -3.64 -8.43
N HIS A 25 2.71 -4.24 -9.48
CA HIS A 25 3.19 -3.49 -10.65
C HIS A 25 2.07 -2.71 -11.35
N THR A 26 0.88 -3.31 -11.50
CA THR A 26 -0.26 -2.58 -12.06
C THR A 26 -0.70 -1.42 -11.18
N LEU A 27 -0.60 -1.54 -9.85
CA LEU A 27 -0.87 -0.43 -8.93
C LEU A 27 0.20 0.66 -9.04
N GLU A 28 1.48 0.30 -9.16
CA GLU A 28 2.57 1.24 -9.42
C GLU A 28 2.35 2.05 -10.71
N ASP A 29 1.91 1.38 -11.79
CA ASP A 29 1.55 2.03 -13.07
C ASP A 29 0.36 3.01 -12.94
N LEU A 30 -0.47 2.85 -11.90
CA LEU A 30 -1.59 3.72 -11.55
C LEU A 30 -1.21 4.79 -10.51
N ASP A 31 0.09 5.07 -10.36
CA ASP A 31 0.66 6.05 -9.42
C ASP A 31 0.49 5.70 -7.92
N PHE A 32 0.25 4.42 -7.58
CA PHE A 32 0.26 3.98 -6.18
C PHE A 32 1.68 3.75 -5.68
N PHE A 33 1.96 4.21 -4.46
CA PHE A 33 3.15 3.78 -3.73
C PHE A 33 2.95 2.35 -3.21
N CYS A 34 3.69 1.40 -3.75
CA CYS A 34 3.64 0.00 -3.35
C CYS A 34 4.85 -0.39 -2.50
N THR A 35 4.63 -1.21 -1.46
CA THR A 35 5.69 -1.83 -0.67
C THR A 35 5.36 -3.30 -0.46
N ASP A 36 6.34 -4.17 -0.66
CA ASP A 36 6.23 -5.61 -0.40
C ASP A 36 7.05 -5.96 0.85
N ASN A 37 6.65 -7.05 1.51
CA ASN A 37 7.31 -7.60 2.69
C ASN A 37 7.50 -6.60 3.85
N LEU A 38 6.61 -5.61 3.97
CA LEU A 38 6.59 -4.68 5.11
C LEU A 38 6.08 -5.41 6.37
N PRO A 39 6.85 -5.41 7.48
CA PRO A 39 6.37 -5.91 8.76
C PRO A 39 5.09 -5.19 9.21
N ALA A 40 4.09 -5.94 9.68
CA ALA A 40 2.77 -5.39 10.04
C ALA A 40 2.84 -4.28 11.11
N GLU A 41 3.79 -4.39 12.04
CA GLU A 41 4.02 -3.40 13.10
C GLU A 41 4.43 -2.01 12.55
N LEU A 42 4.96 -1.95 11.33
CA LEU A 42 5.36 -0.70 10.68
C LEU A 42 4.23 -0.05 9.88
N LEU A 43 3.11 -0.74 9.65
CA LEU A 43 1.98 -0.21 8.87
C LEU A 43 1.46 1.14 9.37
N PRO A 44 1.28 1.39 10.69
CA PRO A 44 0.80 2.69 11.15
C PRO A 44 1.75 3.83 10.78
N ARG A 45 3.07 3.62 10.97
CA ARG A 45 4.09 4.63 10.65
C ARG A 45 4.19 4.85 9.14
N PHE A 46 4.07 3.78 8.38
CA PHE A 46 4.06 3.83 6.93
C PHE A 46 2.92 4.72 6.42
N VAL A 47 1.67 4.42 6.79
CA VAL A 47 0.49 5.19 6.37
C VAL A 47 0.60 6.67 6.76
N THR A 48 1.12 6.99 7.95
CA THR A 48 1.37 8.37 8.36
C THR A 48 2.43 9.07 7.50
N ALA A 49 3.52 8.39 7.14
CA ALA A 49 4.62 8.98 6.38
C ALA A 49 4.22 9.37 4.94
N ILE A 50 3.26 8.66 4.34
CA ILE A 50 2.73 8.92 2.99
C ILE A 50 1.48 9.79 2.99
N GLY A 51 0.69 9.79 4.07
CA GLY A 51 -0.58 10.53 4.17
C GLY A 51 -0.44 12.02 4.47
N GLY A 52 0.71 12.47 4.99
CA GLY A 52 0.92 13.83 5.50
C GLY A 52 0.51 14.00 6.95
#